data_AF-A0A9E5V1K8-F1
#
_entry.id   AF-A0A9E5V1K8-F1
#
_cell.length_a   1.000
_cell.length_b   1.000
_cell.length_c   1.000
_cell.angle_alpha   90.00
_cell.angle_beta   90.00
_cell.angle_gamma   90.00
#
_symmetry.space_group_name_H-M   'P 1'
#
loop_
_entity.id
_entity.type
_entity.pdbx_description
1 polymer ?
#
loop_
_entity_poly.entity_id
_entity_poly.type
_entity_poly.pdbx_seq_one_letter_code
_entity_poly.pdbx_strand_id
1 'polypeptide(L)'
;MSDDASLYVQLTWEDPVTGELQQPVLVPPIALGRETHQMPERLGEKAVSRLELPHKQVSRFHALITLADRQLYITDRSANGTYLNGRLIEKGSQPLSSKDTLRIGPYKIIATLTQFDDSNSTELNVREHTHYAQGNPLQKNTLLMWLVGLGVLLLMGLGVWFVATTVLEQLRPRVPEAEQQGRLFDHPSAITHNP
;
A
#
# COMPACT_ATOMS: atom_id res chain seq x y z
N MET A 1 7.90 -23.03 37.19
CA MET A 1 8.15 -21.57 37.23
C MET A 1 9.24 -21.28 36.23
N SER A 2 8.85 -21.04 34.99
CA SER A 2 9.74 -20.60 33.91
C SER A 2 8.83 -20.03 32.83
N ASP A 3 8.64 -18.71 32.85
CA ASP A 3 8.13 -17.97 31.70
C ASP A 3 9.12 -18.19 30.56
N ASP A 4 8.85 -19.17 29.70
CA ASP A 4 9.56 -19.32 28.44
C ASP A 4 8.97 -18.33 27.43
N ALA A 5 9.15 -17.04 27.71
CA ALA A 5 8.76 -15.98 26.81
C ALA A 5 9.49 -16.20 25.48
N SER A 6 8.75 -16.72 24.50
CA SER A 6 9.28 -16.98 23.17
C SER A 6 9.43 -15.66 22.44
N LEU A 7 10.66 -15.34 22.04
CA LEU A 7 10.96 -14.14 21.27
C LEU A 7 10.80 -14.42 19.78
N TYR A 8 9.96 -13.64 19.12
CA TYR A 8 9.74 -13.70 17.68
C TYR A 8 10.24 -12.42 17.02
N VAL A 9 10.61 -12.54 15.76
CA VAL A 9 11.07 -11.43 14.94
C VAL A 9 10.16 -11.34 13.73
N GLN A 10 9.39 -10.26 13.65
CA GLN A 10 8.68 -9.90 12.43
C GLN A 10 9.62 -9.11 11.52
N LEU A 11 9.85 -9.61 10.32
CA LEU A 11 10.65 -8.93 9.30
C LEU A 11 9.69 -8.34 8.27
N THR A 12 9.72 -7.02 8.08
CA THR A 12 8.85 -6.31 7.13
C THR A 12 9.66 -5.65 6.02
N TRP A 13 9.33 -5.93 4.75
CA TRP A 13 9.93 -5.24 3.60
C TRP A 13 8.97 -5.24 2.41
N GLU A 14 9.21 -4.34 1.46
CA GLU A 14 8.59 -4.39 0.14
C GLU A 14 9.51 -5.19 -0.80
N ASP A 15 8.99 -6.23 -1.45
CA ASP A 15 9.76 -7.03 -2.39
C ASP A 15 10.22 -6.15 -3.57
N PRO A 16 11.52 -6.07 -3.86
CA PRO A 16 12.05 -5.17 -4.88
C PRO A 16 11.70 -5.58 -6.32
N VAL A 17 11.18 -6.79 -6.52
CA VAL A 17 10.77 -7.31 -7.83
C VAL A 17 9.26 -7.21 -8.00
N THR A 18 8.48 -7.63 -7.01
CA THR A 18 7.01 -7.68 -7.12
C THR A 18 6.32 -6.44 -6.56
N GLY A 19 6.98 -5.66 -5.70
CA GLY A 19 6.37 -4.55 -4.96
C GLY A 19 5.45 -5.01 -3.81
N GLU A 20 5.37 -6.31 -3.53
CA GLU A 20 4.51 -6.84 -2.48
C GLU A 20 5.11 -6.62 -1.10
N LEU A 21 4.28 -6.23 -0.14
CA LEU A 21 4.69 -6.15 1.26
C LEU A 21 4.80 -7.57 1.85
N GLN A 22 5.99 -7.91 2.33
CA GLN A 22 6.30 -9.15 3.01
C GLN A 22 6.45 -8.90 4.51
N GLN A 23 5.86 -9.77 5.35
CA GLN A 23 5.84 -9.60 6.82
C GLN A 23 6.00 -10.91 7.63
N PRO A 24 6.89 -11.86 7.28
CA PRO A 24 7.04 -13.11 8.01
C PRO A 24 7.43 -12.89 9.48
N VAL A 25 6.89 -13.74 10.34
CA VAL A 25 7.23 -13.84 11.76
C VAL A 25 8.05 -15.11 11.97
N LEU A 26 9.30 -14.95 12.43
CA LEU A 26 10.27 -16.04 12.52
C LEU A 26 10.87 -16.14 13.93
N VAL A 27 11.28 -17.34 14.31
CA VAL A 27 11.94 -17.61 15.59
C VAL A 27 13.46 -17.61 15.38
N PRO A 28 14.26 -16.86 16.18
CA PRO A 28 15.71 -16.93 16.18
C PRO A 28 16.24 -18.33 16.57
N PRO A 29 17.32 -18.82 15.95
CA PRO A 29 18.16 -18.14 14.97
C PRO A 29 17.54 -18.08 13.56
N ILE A 30 17.74 -16.96 12.86
CA ILE A 30 17.23 -16.72 11.50
C ILE A 30 18.40 -16.55 10.53
N ALA A 31 18.51 -17.43 9.53
CA ALA A 31 19.44 -17.28 8.42
C ALA A 31 18.76 -16.55 7.25
N LEU A 32 19.47 -15.57 6.69
CA LEU A 32 19.06 -14.77 5.55
C LEU A 32 19.99 -15.07 4.38
N GLY A 33 19.46 -15.31 3.19
CA GLY A 33 20.31 -15.64 2.05
C GLY A 33 19.55 -15.85 0.75
N ARG A 34 20.29 -15.93 -0.36
CA ARG A 34 19.71 -16.15 -1.70
C ARG A 34 19.31 -17.60 -1.96
N GLU A 35 19.95 -18.57 -1.31
CA GLU A 35 19.74 -20.00 -1.59
C GLU A 35 19.47 -20.76 -0.30
N THR A 36 18.24 -21.26 -0.15
CA THR A 36 17.79 -21.93 1.08
C THR A 36 18.65 -23.14 1.49
N HIS A 37 19.16 -23.91 0.52
CA HIS A 37 20.00 -25.08 0.77
C HIS A 37 21.43 -24.76 1.24
N GLN A 38 21.87 -23.51 1.08
CA GLN A 38 23.21 -23.06 1.51
C GLN A 38 23.17 -22.42 2.90
N MET A 39 21.97 -22.20 3.44
CA MET A 39 21.77 -21.74 4.80
C MET A 39 21.72 -22.93 5.76
N PRO A 40 22.28 -22.80 6.98
CA PRO A 40 22.30 -23.90 7.93
C PRO A 40 20.87 -24.28 8.34
N GLU A 41 20.61 -25.57 8.51
CA GLU A 41 19.33 -26.05 9.04
C GLU A 41 19.27 -25.99 10.57
N ARG A 42 20.43 -26.10 11.20
CA ARG A 42 20.59 -26.13 12.65
C ARG A 42 21.80 -25.29 13.08
N LEU A 43 21.69 -24.68 14.24
CA LEU A 43 22.78 -23.99 14.92
C LEU A 43 22.85 -24.53 16.35
N GLY A 44 23.78 -25.45 16.60
CA GLY A 44 23.77 -26.28 17.79
C GLY A 44 22.50 -27.14 17.86
N GLU A 45 21.80 -27.09 18.98
CA GLU A 45 20.55 -27.84 19.19
C GLU A 45 19.30 -27.11 18.69
N LYS A 46 19.44 -25.87 18.20
CA LYS A 46 18.32 -25.05 17.72
C LYS A 46 18.10 -25.22 16.22
N ALA A 47 16.83 -25.34 15.82
CA ALA A 47 16.45 -25.23 14.41
C ALA A 47 16.64 -23.77 13.94
N VAL A 48 17.06 -23.61 12.68
CA VAL A 48 17.27 -22.29 12.07
C VAL A 48 16.11 -21.97 11.15
N SER A 49 15.43 -20.85 11.41
CA SER A 49 14.47 -20.26 10.48
C SER A 49 15.24 -19.75 9.26
N ARG A 50 14.82 -20.14 8.05
CA ARG A 50 15.50 -19.72 6.80
C ARG A 50 14.61 -18.77 6.02
N LEU A 51 15.13 -17.59 5.72
CA LEU A 51 14.45 -16.60 4.88
C LEU A 51 15.22 -16.39 3.57
N GLU A 52 14.57 -16.71 2.47
CA GLU A 52 15.11 -16.56 1.12
C GLU A 52 14.90 -15.14 0.59
N LEU A 53 15.97 -14.54 0.07
CA LEU A 53 16.01 -13.23 -0.54
C LEU A 53 16.61 -13.37 -1.96
N PRO A 54 15.77 -13.70 -2.98
CA PRO A 54 16.23 -14.15 -4.29
C PRO A 54 16.77 -13.02 -5.18
N HIS A 55 17.95 -12.49 -4.84
CA HIS A 55 18.60 -11.43 -5.63
C HIS A 55 20.12 -11.59 -5.72
N LYS A 56 20.70 -11.34 -6.90
CA LYS A 56 22.14 -11.55 -7.19
C LYS A 56 23.12 -10.82 -6.26
N GLN A 57 22.71 -9.69 -5.68
CA GLN A 57 23.53 -8.95 -4.69
C GLN A 57 23.51 -9.59 -3.30
N VAL A 58 22.65 -10.58 -3.07
CA VAL A 58 22.55 -11.33 -1.83
C VAL A 58 23.39 -12.60 -1.94
N SER A 59 24.37 -12.76 -1.07
CA SER A 59 25.11 -14.01 -0.89
C SER A 59 24.19 -15.19 -0.55
N ARG A 60 24.62 -16.40 -0.92
CA ARG A 60 23.86 -17.65 -0.72
C ARG A 60 23.43 -17.85 0.74
N PHE A 61 24.38 -17.63 1.66
CA PHE A 61 24.15 -17.41 3.08
C PHE A 61 24.73 -16.02 3.40
N HIS A 62 23.86 -15.04 3.63
CA HIS A 62 24.23 -13.62 3.68
C HIS A 62 24.44 -13.14 5.11
N ALA A 63 23.48 -13.40 5.98
CA ALA A 63 23.53 -12.93 7.35
C ALA A 63 22.80 -13.90 8.28
N LEU A 64 23.10 -13.79 9.57
CA LEU A 64 22.51 -14.61 10.61
C LEU A 64 22.05 -13.71 11.76
N ILE A 65 20.76 -13.81 12.12
CA ILE A 65 20.20 -13.21 13.32
C ILE A 65 20.20 -14.27 14.42
N THR A 66 20.82 -13.98 15.55
CA THR A 66 20.85 -14.86 16.73
C THR A 66 20.27 -14.17 17.95
N LEU A 67 19.88 -14.96 18.95
CA LEU A 67 19.40 -14.49 20.24
C LEU A 67 20.36 -14.98 21.33
N ALA A 68 20.91 -14.04 22.10
CA ALA A 68 21.73 -14.30 23.28
C ALA A 68 21.32 -13.31 24.38
N ASP A 69 21.16 -13.79 25.62
CA ASP A 69 20.80 -12.95 26.77
C ASP A 69 19.59 -12.02 26.54
N ARG A 70 18.56 -12.53 25.86
CA ARG A 70 17.34 -11.79 25.45
C ARG A 70 17.58 -10.61 24.48
N GLN A 71 18.79 -10.48 23.94
CA GLN A 71 19.17 -9.50 22.93
C GLN A 71 19.39 -10.17 21.58
N LEU A 72 18.85 -9.58 20.51
CA LEU A 72 19.16 -10.02 19.16
C LEU A 72 20.51 -9.46 18.70
N TYR A 73 21.19 -10.27 17.91
CA TYR A 73 22.41 -9.90 17.21
C TYR A 73 22.28 -10.25 15.74
N ILE A 74 22.88 -9.43 14.89
CA ILE A 74 23.05 -9.68 13.45
C ILE A 74 24.53 -9.86 13.15
N THR A 75 24.86 -10.94 12.44
CA THR A 75 26.21 -11.21 11.94
C THR A 75 26.20 -11.21 10.42
N ASP A 76 27.01 -10.36 9.81
CA ASP A 76 27.22 -10.34 8.35
C ASP A 76 28.19 -11.45 7.92
N ARG A 77 27.82 -12.19 6.88
CA ARG A 77 28.63 -13.25 6.25
C ARG A 77 28.74 -13.06 4.73
N SER A 78 28.35 -11.90 4.25
CA SER A 78 28.18 -11.63 2.84
C SER A 78 29.46 -11.14 2.16
N ALA A 79 29.44 -11.14 0.82
CA ALA A 79 30.50 -10.55 0.01
C ALA A 79 30.32 -9.02 -0.18
N ASN A 80 29.07 -8.53 -0.13
CA ASN A 80 28.71 -7.14 -0.46
C ASN A 80 28.43 -6.27 0.78
N GLY A 81 28.43 -6.86 1.97
CA GLY A 81 28.11 -6.20 3.21
C GLY A 81 26.62 -6.18 3.55
N THR A 82 26.33 -6.25 4.85
CA THR A 82 25.02 -5.94 5.42
C THR A 82 25.07 -4.57 6.09
N TYR A 83 24.03 -3.74 5.92
CA TYR A 83 23.95 -2.44 6.57
C TYR A 83 22.87 -2.43 7.64
N LEU A 84 23.19 -1.91 8.82
CA LEU A 84 22.28 -1.68 9.94
C LEU A 84 22.08 -0.17 10.10
N ASN A 85 20.83 0.30 10.02
CA ASN A 85 20.46 1.71 10.13
C ASN A 85 21.30 2.63 9.23
N GLY A 86 21.59 2.17 8.01
CA GLY A 86 22.37 2.89 7.00
C GLY A 86 23.89 2.78 7.15
N ARG A 87 24.41 2.16 8.22
CA ARG A 87 25.85 1.96 8.44
C ARG A 87 26.24 0.52 8.11
N LEU A 88 27.40 0.33 7.48
CA LEU A 88 27.92 -1.01 7.21
C LEU A 88 28.22 -1.71 8.54
N ILE A 89 27.78 -2.96 8.68
CA ILE A 89 28.09 -3.79 9.84
C ILE A 89 29.60 -4.08 9.85
N GLU A 90 30.25 -3.75 10.96
CA GLU A 90 31.66 -4.10 11.18
C GLU A 90 31.82 -5.61 11.41
N LYS A 91 33.04 -6.14 11.24
CA LYS A 91 33.32 -7.57 11.45
C LYS A 91 32.87 -8.01 12.85
N GLY A 92 31.99 -9.00 12.90
CA GLY A 92 31.47 -9.57 14.15
C GLY A 92 29.95 -9.48 14.24
N SER A 93 29.44 -9.73 15.45
CA SER A 93 28.00 -9.64 15.76
C SER A 93 27.67 -8.24 16.27
N GLN A 94 26.67 -7.60 15.68
CA GLN A 94 26.16 -6.29 16.11
C GLN A 94 24.79 -6.44 16.77
N PRO A 95 24.48 -5.68 17.82
CA PRO A 95 23.16 -5.72 18.43
C PRO A 95 22.10 -5.25 17.44
N LEU A 96 20.99 -6.00 17.37
CA LEU A 96 19.81 -5.68 16.57
C LEU A 96 18.66 -5.35 17.51
N SER A 97 18.16 -4.12 17.44
CA SER A 97 17.04 -3.64 18.26
C SER A 97 15.73 -3.68 17.49
N SER A 98 14.61 -3.59 18.21
CA SER A 98 13.30 -3.50 17.57
C SER A 98 13.18 -2.22 16.75
N LYS A 99 12.58 -2.35 15.57
CA LYS A 99 12.42 -1.35 14.51
C LYS A 99 13.71 -0.94 13.79
N ASP A 100 14.82 -1.63 14.03
CA ASP A 100 16.04 -1.42 13.26
C ASP A 100 15.82 -1.80 11.79
N THR A 101 16.50 -1.05 10.92
CA THR A 101 16.46 -1.28 9.48
C THR A 101 17.73 -2.00 9.02
N LEU A 102 17.57 -3.20 8.51
CA LEU A 102 18.59 -3.96 7.80
C LEU A 102 18.50 -3.67 6.30
N ARG A 103 19.64 -3.43 5.65
CA ARG A 103 19.72 -3.42 4.19
C ARG A 103 20.66 -4.50 3.69
N ILE A 104 20.10 -5.41 2.91
CA ILE A 104 20.75 -6.60 2.33
C ILE A 104 20.50 -6.55 0.82
N GLY A 105 21.52 -6.22 0.03
CA GLY A 105 21.32 -5.94 -1.40
C GLY A 105 20.22 -4.88 -1.63
N PRO A 106 19.18 -5.18 -2.43
CA PRO A 106 18.04 -4.27 -2.67
C PRO A 106 16.98 -4.29 -1.56
N TYR A 107 17.03 -5.25 -0.63
CA TYR A 107 16.02 -5.41 0.40
C TYR A 107 16.27 -4.42 1.54
N LYS A 108 15.24 -3.64 1.89
CA LYS A 108 15.20 -2.76 3.08
C LYS A 108 14.21 -3.36 4.07
N ILE A 109 14.73 -4.08 5.05
CA ILE A 109 13.98 -4.92 5.99
C ILE A 109 13.92 -4.22 7.35
N ILE A 110 12.73 -4.04 7.90
CA ILE A 110 12.52 -3.55 9.26
C ILE A 110 12.31 -4.76 10.17
N ALA A 111 13.14 -4.89 11.21
CA ALA A 111 13.05 -5.97 12.18
C ALA A 111 12.29 -5.52 13.42
N THR A 112 11.15 -6.15 13.72
CA THR A 112 10.34 -5.86 14.92
C THR A 112 10.37 -7.05 15.87
N LEU A 113 10.85 -6.85 17.10
CA LEU A 113 10.80 -7.87 18.14
C LEU A 113 9.38 -7.92 18.73
N THR A 114 8.85 -9.13 18.84
CA THR A 114 7.57 -9.44 19.49
C THR A 114 7.80 -10.52 20.54
N GLN A 115 7.33 -10.29 21.77
CA GLN A 115 7.32 -11.31 22.83
C GLN A 115 5.89 -11.83 22.96
N PHE A 116 5.73 -13.15 22.94
CA PHE A 116 4.49 -13.78 23.41
C PHE A 116 4.76 -14.33 24.81
N ASP A 117 4.00 -13.82 25.78
CA ASP A 117 3.97 -14.34 27.14
C ASP A 117 2.81 -15.33 27.23
N ASP A 118 3.13 -16.59 27.52
CA ASP A 118 2.17 -17.70 27.58
C ASP A 118 1.27 -17.64 28.83
N SER A 119 1.44 -16.63 29.70
CA SER A 119 0.69 -16.47 30.95
C SER A 119 -0.81 -16.17 30.80
N ASN A 120 -1.32 -15.91 29.59
CA ASN A 120 -2.76 -15.71 29.35
C ASN A 120 -3.42 -16.87 28.58
N SER A 121 -2.94 -18.10 28.78
CA SER A 121 -3.48 -19.31 28.16
C SER A 121 -4.71 -19.85 28.92
N THR A 122 -5.85 -19.18 28.76
CA THR A 122 -7.16 -19.86 28.77
C THR A 122 -8.03 -19.23 27.70
N GLU A 123 -7.71 -19.50 26.44
CA GLU A 123 -8.73 -19.81 25.43
C GLU A 123 -8.05 -20.42 24.20
N LEU A 124 -8.25 -21.74 24.05
CA LEU A 124 -8.26 -22.41 22.76
C LEU A 124 -9.31 -21.71 21.89
N ASN A 125 -8.88 -20.78 21.06
CA ASN A 125 -9.65 -20.36 19.89
C ASN A 125 -8.79 -20.54 18.64
N VAL A 126 -8.49 -21.80 18.35
CA VAL A 126 -8.34 -22.25 16.97
C VAL A 126 -9.73 -22.17 16.34
N ARG A 127 -10.15 -20.95 16.00
CA ARG A 127 -11.15 -20.71 14.98
C ARG A 127 -10.48 -19.85 13.93
N GLU A 128 -10.53 -20.37 12.71
CA GLU A 128 -10.38 -19.63 11.48
C GLU A 128 -11.04 -18.27 11.62
N HIS A 129 -10.22 -17.24 11.82
CA HIS A 129 -10.66 -15.88 11.75
C HIS A 129 -9.73 -15.18 10.78
N THR A 130 -10.15 -15.24 9.53
CA THR A 130 -9.89 -14.27 8.48
C THR A 130 -10.28 -12.87 8.99
N HIS A 131 -9.46 -12.29 9.85
CA HIS A 131 -9.57 -10.88 10.22
C HIS A 131 -8.56 -10.11 9.41
N TYR A 132 -9.07 -9.58 8.31
CA TYR A 132 -8.64 -8.30 7.77
C TYR A 132 -8.34 -7.35 8.94
N ALA A 133 -7.05 -7.13 9.20
CA ALA A 133 -6.61 -6.04 10.04
C ALA A 133 -6.94 -4.74 9.30
N GLN A 134 -8.16 -4.27 9.53
CA GLN A 134 -8.61 -2.91 9.35
C GLN A 134 -7.61 -1.98 10.05
N GLY A 135 -6.66 -1.45 9.29
CA GLY A 135 -5.58 -0.61 9.78
C GLY A 135 -5.12 0.38 8.72
N ASN A 136 -6.05 1.19 8.22
CA ASN A 136 -5.75 2.46 7.57
C ASN A 136 -6.85 3.46 7.99
N PRO A 137 -6.53 4.74 8.23
CA PRO A 137 -5.68 5.48 7.30
C PRO A 137 -4.71 6.48 7.94
N LEU A 138 -3.48 6.51 7.43
CA LEU A 138 -2.95 7.81 7.04
C LEU A 138 -2.22 7.72 5.70
N GLN A 139 -3.01 7.37 4.68
CA GLN A 139 -2.79 7.84 3.33
C GLN A 139 -2.78 9.37 3.32
N LYS A 140 -1.61 10.00 3.40
CA LYS A 140 -1.53 11.45 3.16
C LYS A 140 -1.63 11.81 1.67
N ASN A 141 -1.55 10.82 0.77
CA ASN A 141 -1.49 11.08 -0.68
C ASN A 141 -2.61 10.42 -1.50
N THR A 142 -3.45 9.56 -0.92
CA THR A 142 -4.57 8.96 -1.67
C THR A 142 -5.76 9.92 -1.73
N LEU A 143 -6.18 10.52 -0.60
CA LEU A 143 -7.31 11.47 -0.60
C LEU A 143 -7.06 12.68 -1.52
N LEU A 144 -5.81 13.16 -1.59
CA LEU A 144 -5.43 14.26 -2.48
C LEU A 144 -5.54 13.88 -3.97
N MET A 145 -5.22 12.63 -4.31
CA MET A 145 -5.29 12.12 -5.69
C MET A 145 -6.74 11.92 -6.16
N TRP A 146 -7.65 11.49 -5.27
CA TRP A 146 -9.09 11.41 -5.58
C TRP A 146 -9.73 12.80 -5.74
N LEU A 147 -9.33 13.80 -4.95
CA LEU A 147 -9.85 15.17 -5.08
C LEU A 147 -9.37 15.86 -6.37
N VAL A 148 -8.11 15.67 -6.77
CA VAL A 148 -7.60 16.20 -8.04
C VAL A 148 -8.29 15.52 -9.23
N GLY A 149 -8.45 14.19 -9.18
CA GLY A 149 -9.18 13.45 -10.23
C GLY A 149 -10.64 13.86 -10.38
N LEU A 150 -11.36 14.01 -9.26
CA LEU A 150 -12.76 14.46 -9.26
C LEU A 150 -12.91 15.93 -9.67
N GLY A 151 -11.95 16.79 -9.29
CA GLY A 151 -11.89 18.18 -9.73
C GLY A 151 -11.71 18.32 -11.24
N VAL A 152 -10.82 17.53 -11.85
CA VAL A 152 -10.62 17.51 -13.31
C VAL A 152 -11.87 16.99 -14.05
N LEU A 153 -12.53 15.95 -13.52
CA LEU A 153 -13.73 15.37 -14.13
C LEU A 153 -14.93 16.33 -14.08
N LEU A 154 -15.10 17.09 -12.98
CA LEU A 154 -16.12 18.13 -12.87
C LEU A 154 -15.87 19.32 -13.80
N LEU A 155 -14.61 19.74 -13.96
CA LEU A 155 -14.25 20.83 -14.89
C LEU A 155 -14.54 20.45 -16.35
N MET A 156 -14.29 19.19 -16.74
CA MET A 156 -14.61 18.70 -18.08
C MET A 156 -16.13 18.58 -18.33
N GLY A 157 -16.91 18.17 -17.33
CA GLY A 157 -18.37 18.07 -17.44
C GLY A 157 -19.08 19.42 -17.57
N LEU A 158 -18.63 20.44 -16.81
CA LEU A 158 -19.23 21.78 -16.84
C LEU A 158 -18.91 22.53 -18.14
N GLY A 159 -17.73 22.32 -18.73
CA GLY A 159 -17.35 22.93 -20.01
C GLY A 159 -18.25 22.47 -21.16
N VAL A 160 -18.56 21.17 -21.23
CA VAL A 160 -19.44 20.62 -22.27
C VAL A 160 -20.90 21.07 -22.08
N TRP A 161 -21.36 21.20 -20.83
CA TRP A 161 -22.71 21.72 -20.53
C TRP A 161 -22.85 23.21 -20.91
N PHE A 162 -21.84 24.04 -20.65
CA PHE A 162 -21.87 25.47 -20.94
C PHE A 162 -21.89 25.77 -22.46
N VAL A 163 -21.18 24.97 -23.25
CA VAL A 163 -21.21 25.09 -24.72
C VAL A 163 -22.57 24.68 -25.29
N ALA A 164 -23.19 23.62 -24.76
CA ALA A 164 -24.52 23.21 -25.20
C ALA A 164 -25.59 24.28 -24.93
N THR A 165 -25.54 24.95 -23.77
CA THR A 165 -26.50 26.02 -23.42
C THR A 165 -26.30 27.29 -24.25
N THR A 166 -25.07 27.65 -24.58
CA THR A 166 -24.79 28.87 -25.38
C THR A 166 -25.16 28.70 -26.86
N VAL A 167 -25.03 27.48 -27.41
CA VAL A 167 -25.43 27.18 -28.80
C VAL A 167 -26.96 27.07 -28.95
N LEU A 168 -27.69 26.61 -27.92
CA LEU A 168 -29.16 26.55 -27.95
C LEU A 168 -29.84 27.93 -27.93
N GLU A 169 -29.19 28.96 -27.36
CA GLU A 169 -29.74 30.32 -27.39
C GLU A 169 -29.58 31.02 -28.75
N GLN A 170 -28.51 30.71 -29.51
CA GLN A 170 -28.32 31.23 -30.86
C GLN A 170 -29.34 30.66 -31.87
N LEU A 171 -29.94 29.51 -31.55
CA LEU A 171 -30.89 28.82 -32.41
C LEU A 171 -32.35 29.09 -32.07
N ARG A 172 -32.67 30.00 -31.13
CA ARG A 172 -34.08 30.43 -30.96
C ARG A 172 -34.54 31.05 -32.29
N PRO A 173 -35.49 30.44 -33.00
CA PRO A 173 -36.10 31.08 -34.15
C PRO A 173 -36.81 32.31 -33.62
N ARG A 174 -36.40 33.50 -34.06
CA ARG A 174 -37.22 34.70 -33.88
C ARG A 174 -38.50 34.45 -34.67
N VAL A 175 -39.60 34.22 -33.97
CA VAL A 175 -40.93 34.24 -34.58
C VAL A 175 -41.08 35.62 -35.22
N PRO A 176 -41.29 35.71 -36.55
CA PRO A 176 -41.54 36.99 -37.19
C PRO A 176 -42.77 37.63 -36.57
N GLU A 177 -42.61 38.85 -36.08
CA GLU A 177 -43.64 39.68 -35.42
C GLU A 177 -44.67 40.21 -36.44
N ALA A 178 -45.02 39.41 -37.45
CA ALA A 178 -45.86 39.77 -38.59
C ALA A 178 -47.23 39.06 -38.61
N GLU A 179 -47.59 38.30 -37.57
CA GLU A 179 -48.89 37.60 -37.50
C GLU A 179 -49.81 38.05 -36.36
N GLN A 180 -49.50 39.14 -35.64
CA GLN A 180 -50.47 39.76 -34.71
C GLN A 180 -51.16 41.02 -35.23
N GLN A 181 -50.74 41.56 -36.39
CA GLN A 181 -51.35 42.76 -36.98
C GLN A 181 -52.22 42.48 -38.22
N GLY A 182 -52.26 41.23 -38.72
CA GLY A 182 -52.98 40.86 -39.95
C GLY A 182 -54.37 40.24 -39.77
N ARG A 183 -54.92 40.20 -38.54
CA ARG A 183 -56.20 39.53 -38.26
C ARG A 183 -57.31 40.42 -37.69
N LEU A 184 -57.16 41.75 -37.76
CA LEU A 184 -58.21 42.71 -37.34
C LEU A 184 -58.80 43.54 -38.48
N PHE A 185 -58.25 43.47 -39.69
CA PHE A 185 -58.78 44.20 -40.85
C PHE A 185 -58.97 43.21 -42.00
N ASP A 186 -60.20 42.72 -42.16
CA ASP A 186 -60.85 42.51 -43.46
C ASP A 186 -62.04 41.54 -43.34
N HIS A 187 -63.27 42.06 -43.43
CA HIS A 187 -64.22 41.69 -44.49
C HIS A 187 -65.49 42.58 -44.45
N PRO A 188 -66.29 42.67 -45.54
CA PRO A 188 -66.45 43.89 -46.30
C PRO A 188 -67.90 44.35 -46.38
N SER A 189 -68.07 45.58 -46.87
CA SER A 189 -69.34 46.17 -47.28
C SER A 189 -70.07 45.31 -48.32
N ALA A 190 -71.22 44.76 -47.95
CA ALA A 190 -72.21 44.24 -48.91
C ALA A 190 -73.27 45.32 -49.16
N ILE A 191 -73.21 45.90 -50.34
CA ILE A 191 -74.26 46.75 -50.92
C ILE A 191 -75.37 45.82 -51.41
N THR A 192 -76.60 46.03 -50.96
CA THR A 192 -77.80 45.55 -51.65
C THR A 192 -78.80 46.70 -51.71
N HIS A 193 -79.31 46.95 -52.92
CA HIS A 193 -80.29 47.96 -53.28
C HIS A 193 -81.69 47.34 -53.30
N ASN A 194 -82.65 48.03 -52.66
CA ASN A 194 -84.05 48.36 -53.07
C ASN A 194 -85.05 47.21 -53.37
N PRO A 195 -86.39 47.44 -53.48
CA PRO A 195 -87.19 48.68 -53.46
C PRO A 195 -87.86 49.07 -52.13
#